data_AF-A0A927MHW3-F1
#
_entry.id   AF-A0A927MHW3-F1
#
_cell.length_a   1.000
_cell.length_b   1.000
_cell.length_c   1.000
_cell.angle_alpha   90.00
_cell.angle_beta   90.00
_cell.angle_gamma   90.00
#
_symmetry.space_group_name_H-M   'P 1'
#
loop_
_entity.id
_entity.type
_entity.pdbx_description
1 polymer ?
#
loop_
_entity_poly.entity_id
_entity_poly.type
_entity_poly.pdbx_seq_one_letter_code
_entity_poly.pdbx_strand_id
1 'polypeptide(L)'
;MKTYHYRFEQVLMFREQEKTETQVEHKKAVREFENIATKLYELLKKKEEISLEQQQKMAIGFSVNEIHHYARFVDSLEKKVAEVQQQVLQARSKMTWYGEKLLEKTLEVRKFEKMKENDREHHRTEMEQLEATWLDELATLKFRGRENGW
;
A
#
# COMPACT_ATOMS: atom_id res chain seq x y z
N MET A 1 -38.52 -12.99 4.30
CA MET A 1 -37.72 -12.16 3.37
C MET A 1 -36.34 -12.79 3.29
N LYS A 2 -35.87 -13.24 2.12
CA LYS A 2 -34.55 -13.87 2.00
C LYS A 2 -33.48 -12.80 2.20
N THR A 3 -32.53 -13.05 3.11
CA THR A 3 -31.38 -12.18 3.33
C THR A 3 -30.49 -12.18 2.08
N TYR A 4 -30.12 -11.01 1.56
CA TYR A 4 -29.22 -10.88 0.42
C TYR A 4 -27.86 -11.51 0.73
N HIS A 5 -27.37 -12.36 -0.17
CA HIS A 5 -26.07 -12.98 -0.05
C HIS A 5 -25.32 -12.82 -1.37
N TYR A 6 -24.19 -12.12 -1.32
CA TYR A 6 -23.35 -11.93 -2.49
C TYR A 6 -22.60 -13.21 -2.82
N ARG A 7 -22.75 -13.70 -4.05
CA ARG A 7 -22.20 -14.99 -4.50
C ARG A 7 -20.67 -15.09 -4.36
N PHE A 8 -19.96 -13.96 -4.43
CA PHE A 8 -18.49 -13.92 -4.35
C PHE A 8 -17.96 -13.38 -3.02
N GLU A 9 -18.76 -13.43 -1.94
CA GLU A 9 -18.35 -12.91 -0.62
C GLU A 9 -17.03 -13.52 -0.13
N GLN A 10 -16.88 -14.84 -0.24
CA GLN A 10 -15.66 -15.55 0.17
C GLN A 10 -14.44 -15.14 -0.66
N VAL A 11 -14.63 -14.87 -1.96
CA VAL A 11 -13.56 -14.40 -2.84
C VAL A 11 -13.14 -12.98 -2.45
N LEU A 12 -14.10 -12.10 -2.17
CA LEU A 12 -13.83 -10.74 -1.71
C LEU A 12 -13.04 -10.75 -0.39
N MET A 13 -13.46 -11.55 0.59
CA MET A 13 -12.75 -11.71 1.87
C MET A 13 -11.31 -12.19 1.67
N PHE A 14 -11.10 -13.20 0.83
CA PHE A 14 -9.75 -13.70 0.52
C PHE A 14 -8.87 -12.62 -0.11
N ARG A 15 -9.40 -11.83 -1.06
CA ARG A 15 -8.66 -10.74 -1.71
C ARG A 15 -8.35 -9.59 -0.75
N GLU A 16 -9.25 -9.29 0.18
CA GLU A 16 -8.99 -8.31 1.25
C GLU A 16 -7.87 -8.77 2.18
N GLN A 17 -7.82 -10.06 2.49
CA GLN A 17 -6.73 -10.65 3.26
C GLN A 17 -5.39 -10.52 2.50
N GLU A 18 -5.33 -10.93 1.21
CA GLU A 18 -4.11 -10.78 0.40
C GLU A 18 -3.63 -9.32 0.29
N LYS A 19 -4.55 -8.37 0.14
CA LYS A 19 -4.25 -6.94 0.15
C LYS A 19 -3.63 -6.52 1.48
N THR A 20 -4.19 -6.99 2.59
CA THR A 20 -3.71 -6.67 3.94
C THR A 20 -2.31 -7.24 4.19
N GLU A 21 -2.07 -8.48 3.79
CA GLU A 21 -0.75 -9.13 3.86
C GLU A 21 0.28 -8.35 3.02
N THR A 22 -0.07 -8.01 1.78
CA THR A 22 0.80 -7.21 0.89
C THR A 22 1.06 -5.82 1.47
N GLN A 23 0.09 -5.20 2.13
CA GLN A 23 0.25 -3.91 2.79
C GLN A 23 1.23 -3.98 3.96
N VAL A 24 1.22 -5.08 4.73
CA VAL A 24 2.19 -5.31 5.81
C VAL A 24 3.60 -5.43 5.23
N GLU A 25 3.79 -6.20 4.15
CA GLU A 25 5.10 -6.34 3.51
C GLU A 25 5.60 -5.04 2.89
N HIS A 26 4.73 -4.26 2.25
CA HIS A 26 5.07 -2.93 1.77
C HIS A 26 5.53 -2.01 2.91
N LYS A 27 4.81 -1.98 4.04
CA LYS A 27 5.21 -1.19 5.22
C LYS A 27 6.57 -1.63 5.77
N LYS A 28 6.87 -2.92 5.79
CA LYS A 28 8.19 -3.44 6.19
C LYS A 28 9.27 -2.94 5.23
N ALA A 29 9.04 -3.01 3.92
CA ALA A 29 9.98 -2.56 2.90
C ALA A 29 10.24 -1.04 2.99
N VAL A 30 9.21 -0.23 3.26
CA VAL A 30 9.35 1.21 3.51
C VAL A 30 10.27 1.48 4.71
N ARG A 31 10.03 0.81 5.84
CA ARG A 31 10.87 0.97 7.04
C ARG A 31 12.31 0.55 6.80
N GLU A 32 12.53 -0.55 6.07
CA GLU A 32 13.87 -1.01 5.70
C GLU A 32 14.60 0.04 4.85
N PHE A 33 13.91 0.60 3.85
CA PHE A 33 14.43 1.69 3.03
C PHE A 33 14.76 2.94 3.88
N GLU A 34 13.85 3.39 4.74
CA GLU A 34 14.06 4.55 5.62
C GLU A 34 15.28 4.36 6.53
N ASN A 35 15.44 3.17 7.11
CA ASN A 35 16.57 2.86 7.98
C ASN A 35 17.91 2.91 7.22
N ILE A 36 17.97 2.36 6.01
CA ILE A 36 19.20 2.35 5.20
C ILE A 36 19.48 3.76 4.66
N ALA A 37 18.45 4.50 4.24
CA ALA A 37 18.58 5.89 3.80
C ALA A 37 19.08 6.80 4.91
N THR A 38 18.62 6.58 6.16
CA THR A 38 19.09 7.31 7.34
C THR A 38 20.58 7.05 7.59
N LYS A 39 21.02 5.79 7.50
CA LYS A 39 22.45 5.44 7.60
C LYS A 39 23.28 6.12 6.52
N LEU A 40 22.78 6.19 5.28
CA LEU A 40 23.46 6.90 4.21
C LEU A 40 23.60 8.39 4.54
N TYR A 41 22.52 9.02 5.00
CA TYR A 41 22.53 10.42 5.41
C TYR A 41 23.57 10.69 6.51
N GLU A 42 23.62 9.86 7.55
CA GLU A 42 24.61 9.97 8.63
C GLU A 42 26.05 9.85 8.12
N LEU A 43 26.31 8.92 7.21
CA LEU A 43 27.65 8.76 6.62
C LEU A 43 28.07 9.96 5.77
N LEU A 44 27.14 10.52 4.99
CA LEU A 44 27.40 11.72 4.18
C LEU A 44 27.66 12.93 5.07
N LYS A 45 26.84 13.12 6.12
CA LYS A 45 27.03 14.19 7.10
C LYS A 45 28.40 14.06 7.78
N LYS A 46 28.77 12.85 8.21
CA LYS A 46 30.08 12.59 8.80
C LYS A 46 31.22 12.94 7.83
N LYS A 47 31.08 12.62 6.54
CA LYS A 47 32.07 12.97 5.50
C LYS A 47 32.26 14.48 5.38
N GLU A 48 31.17 15.22 5.41
CA GLU A 48 31.18 16.68 5.35
C GLU A 48 31.87 17.29 6.58
N GLU A 49 31.54 16.81 7.78
CA GLU A 49 32.18 17.23 9.04
C GLU A 49 33.71 17.01 9.04
N ILE A 50 34.16 15.83 8.58
CA ILE A 50 35.59 15.50 8.49
C ILE A 50 36.29 16.39 7.47
N SER A 51 35.65 16.65 6.32
CA SER A 51 36.23 17.50 5.27
C SER A 51 36.41 18.92 5.77
N LEU A 52 35.45 19.44 6.54
CA LEU A 52 35.54 20.74 7.18
C LEU A 52 36.67 20.79 8.23
N GLU A 53 36.77 19.78 9.09
CA GLU A 53 37.84 19.69 10.09
C GLU A 53 39.23 19.65 9.42
N GLN A 54 39.37 18.85 8.35
CA GLN A 54 40.60 18.78 7.57
C GLN A 54 40.95 20.15 6.99
N GLN A 55 39.99 20.85 6.38
CA GLN A 55 40.22 22.17 5.79
C GLN A 55 40.65 23.21 6.83
N GLN A 56 40.05 23.18 8.03
CA GLN A 56 40.45 24.07 9.13
C GLN A 56 41.88 23.79 9.60
N LYS A 57 42.25 22.51 9.78
CA LYS A 57 43.60 22.13 10.20
C LYS A 57 44.65 22.47 9.12
N MET A 58 44.30 22.35 7.84
CA MET A 58 45.18 22.77 6.73
C MET A 58 45.54 24.25 6.77
N ALA A 59 44.68 25.11 7.32
CA ALA A 59 44.94 26.54 7.45
C ALA A 59 45.96 26.90 8.55
N ILE A 60 46.14 26.03 9.55
CA ILE A 60 46.98 26.28 10.73
C ILE A 60 48.36 25.59 10.58
N GLY A 61 48.42 24.50 9.82
CA GLY A 61 49.62 23.72 9.54
C GLY A 61 49.38 22.23 9.80
N PHE A 62 49.88 21.38 8.90
CA PHE A 62 49.62 19.94 8.89
C PHE A 62 50.92 19.15 8.91
N SER A 63 51.01 18.11 9.76
CA SER A 63 52.08 17.12 9.60
C SER A 63 51.76 16.17 8.45
N VAL A 64 52.77 15.71 7.71
CA VAL A 64 52.61 14.76 6.60
C VAL A 64 51.87 13.48 7.04
N ASN A 65 52.10 13.05 8.28
CA ASN A 65 51.47 11.85 8.83
C ASN A 65 49.96 12.03 9.03
N GLU A 66 49.52 13.20 9.49
CA GLU A 66 48.10 13.54 9.60
C GLU A 66 47.45 13.58 8.22
N ILE A 67 48.12 14.13 7.18
CA ILE A 67 47.58 14.17 5.81
C ILE A 67 47.24 12.76 5.34
N HIS A 68 48.17 11.82 5.52
CA HIS A 68 47.97 10.42 5.16
C HIS A 68 46.86 9.75 5.97
N HIS A 69 46.73 10.06 7.25
CA HIS A 69 45.66 9.52 8.08
C HIS A 69 44.27 9.97 7.59
N TYR A 70 44.09 11.27 7.35
CA TYR A 70 42.84 11.82 6.81
C TYR A 70 42.50 11.24 5.44
N ALA A 71 43.47 11.16 4.53
CA ALA A 71 43.25 10.60 3.20
C ALA A 71 42.74 9.15 3.26
N ARG A 72 43.39 8.29 4.05
CA ARG A 72 42.95 6.90 4.24
C ARG A 72 41.56 6.80 4.87
N PHE A 73 41.26 7.67 5.81
CA PHE A 73 39.97 7.67 6.49
C PHE A 73 38.85 8.12 5.56
N VAL A 74 39.05 9.18 4.78
CA VAL A 74 38.12 9.65 3.75
C VAL A 74 37.87 8.55 2.71
N ASP A 75 38.93 7.92 2.18
CA ASP A 75 38.80 6.78 1.26
C ASP A 75 37.94 5.64 1.85
N SER A 76 38.16 5.30 3.12
CA SER A 76 37.38 4.26 3.80
C SER A 76 35.90 4.64 3.95
N LEU A 77 35.64 5.92 4.21
CA LEU A 77 34.30 6.45 4.35
C LEU A 77 33.58 6.49 2.99
N GLU A 78 34.28 6.86 1.93
CA GLU A 78 33.74 6.86 0.56
C GLU A 78 33.36 5.46 0.09
N LYS A 79 34.19 4.45 0.36
CA LYS A 79 33.85 3.05 0.09
C LYS A 79 32.57 2.63 0.81
N LYS A 80 32.47 2.97 2.10
CA LYS A 80 31.28 2.66 2.90
C LYS A 80 30.04 3.41 2.41
N VAL A 81 30.17 4.66 1.99
CA VAL A 81 29.09 5.44 1.37
C VAL A 81 28.63 4.75 0.09
N ALA A 82 29.55 4.33 -0.79
CA ALA A 82 29.22 3.65 -2.03
C ALA A 82 28.47 2.32 -1.78
N GLU A 83 28.92 1.53 -0.81
CA GLU A 83 28.25 0.29 -0.40
C GLU A 83 26.81 0.55 0.09
N VAL A 84 26.63 1.52 0.99
CA VAL A 84 25.30 1.84 1.53
C VAL A 84 24.40 2.46 0.47
N GLN A 85 24.94 3.25 -0.47
CA GLN A 85 24.18 3.74 -1.62
C GLN A 85 23.60 2.60 -2.47
N GLN A 86 24.37 1.54 -2.73
CA GLN A 86 23.86 0.36 -3.42
C GLN A 86 22.75 -0.33 -2.62
N GLN A 87 22.88 -0.42 -1.30
CA GLN A 87 21.83 -0.97 -0.44
C GLN A 87 20.56 -0.11 -0.47
N VAL A 88 20.68 1.23 -0.48
CA VAL A 88 19.54 2.15 -0.63
C VAL A 88 18.82 1.91 -1.95
N LEU A 89 19.56 1.74 -3.05
CA LEU A 89 18.96 1.45 -4.35
C LEU A 89 18.20 0.12 -4.34
N GLN A 90 18.80 -0.94 -3.78
CA GLN A 90 18.14 -2.24 -3.64
C GLN A 90 16.87 -2.16 -2.77
N ALA A 91 16.95 -1.49 -1.61
CA ALA A 91 15.81 -1.30 -0.72
C ALA A 91 14.71 -0.46 -1.38
N ARG A 92 15.08 0.56 -2.16
CA ARG A 92 14.14 1.36 -2.93
C ARG A 92 13.42 0.51 -3.96
N SER A 93 14.13 -0.30 -4.74
CA SER A 93 13.54 -1.21 -5.73
C SER A 93 12.59 -2.22 -5.09
N LYS A 94 12.95 -2.77 -3.92
CA LYS A 94 12.10 -3.67 -3.15
C LYS A 94 10.81 -2.96 -2.68
N MET A 95 10.95 -1.77 -2.11
CA MET A 95 9.83 -0.93 -1.69
C MET A 95 8.88 -0.62 -2.85
N THR A 96 9.41 -0.18 -4.00
CA THR A 96 8.59 0.15 -5.17
C THR A 96 7.83 -1.07 -5.69
N TRP A 97 8.48 -2.23 -5.74
CA TRP A 97 7.86 -3.48 -6.17
C TRP A 97 6.67 -3.89 -5.27
N TYR A 98 6.83 -3.83 -3.95
CA TYR A 98 5.71 -4.08 -3.04
C TYR A 98 4.61 -3.02 -3.17
N GLY A 99 4.96 -1.78 -3.48
CA GLY A 99 4.01 -0.70 -3.72
C GLY A 99 3.14 -0.95 -4.94
N GLU A 100 3.75 -1.36 -6.06
CA GLU A 100 3.05 -1.75 -7.28
C GLU A 100 2.14 -2.96 -7.05
N LYS A 101 2.63 -3.98 -6.33
CA LYS A 101 1.84 -5.17 -5.98
C LYS A 101 0.64 -4.84 -5.10
N LEU A 102 0.82 -3.94 -4.13
CA LEU A 102 -0.27 -3.47 -3.28
C LEU A 102 -1.33 -2.72 -4.09
N LEU A 103 -0.90 -1.90 -5.06
CA LEU A 103 -1.81 -1.19 -5.96
C LEU A 103 -2.66 -2.19 -6.77
N GLU A 104 -2.02 -3.21 -7.37
CA GLU A 104 -2.71 -4.26 -8.12
C GLU A 104 -3.78 -4.96 -7.25
N LYS A 105 -3.40 -5.44 -6.06
CA LYS A 105 -4.32 -6.09 -5.12
C LYS A 105 -5.45 -5.18 -4.67
N THR A 106 -5.18 -3.89 -4.48
CA THR A 106 -6.20 -2.90 -4.13
C THR A 106 -7.20 -2.70 -5.27
N LEU A 107 -6.75 -2.69 -6.52
CA LEU A 107 -7.62 -2.60 -7.69
C LEU A 107 -8.50 -3.84 -7.83
N GLU A 108 -7.97 -5.04 -7.56
CA GLU A 108 -8.77 -6.27 -7.56
C GLU A 108 -9.90 -6.22 -6.53
N VAL A 109 -9.60 -5.86 -5.28
CA VAL A 109 -10.63 -5.73 -4.23
C VAL A 109 -11.72 -4.74 -4.64
N ARG A 110 -11.34 -3.56 -5.16
CA ARG A 110 -12.30 -2.54 -5.63
C ARG A 110 -13.21 -3.04 -6.75
N LYS A 111 -12.72 -3.90 -7.64
CA LYS A 111 -13.56 -4.53 -8.68
C LYS A 111 -14.65 -5.38 -8.04
N PHE A 112 -14.31 -6.22 -7.07
CA PHE A 112 -15.28 -7.08 -6.38
C PHE A 112 -16.25 -6.29 -5.49
N GLU A 113 -15.79 -5.23 -4.82
CA GLU A 113 -16.65 -4.30 -4.08
C GLU A 113 -17.68 -3.66 -5.02
N LYS A 114 -17.25 -3.17 -6.19
CA LYS A 114 -18.15 -2.56 -7.17
C LYS A 114 -19.15 -3.57 -7.75
N MET A 115 -18.71 -4.80 -8.01
CA MET A 115 -19.60 -5.88 -8.43
C MET A 115 -20.65 -6.21 -7.36
N LYS A 116 -20.25 -6.28 -6.08
CA LYS A 116 -21.15 -6.52 -4.95
C LYS A 116 -22.20 -5.42 -4.81
N GLU A 117 -21.82 -4.17 -5.02
CA GLU A 117 -22.76 -3.04 -4.98
C GLU A 117 -23.79 -3.13 -6.09
N ASN A 118 -23.35 -3.39 -7.34
CA ASN A 118 -24.25 -3.54 -8.47
C ASN A 118 -25.20 -4.75 -8.29
N ASP A 119 -24.69 -5.89 -7.83
CA ASP A 119 -25.49 -7.10 -7.56
C ASP A 119 -26.57 -6.83 -6.49
N ARG A 120 -26.23 -6.04 -5.47
CA ARG A 120 -27.15 -5.63 -4.42
C ARG A 120 -28.26 -4.72 -4.94
N GLU A 121 -27.91 -3.79 -5.82
CA GLU A 121 -28.87 -2.90 -6.46
C GLU A 121 -29.84 -3.69 -7.34
N HIS A 122 -29.33 -4.60 -8.18
CA HIS A 122 -30.17 -5.50 -8.99
C HIS A 122 -31.12 -6.33 -8.15
N HIS A 123 -30.61 -6.99 -7.09
CA HIS A 123 -31.44 -7.77 -6.18
C HIS A 123 -32.52 -6.92 -5.50
N ARG A 124 -32.21 -5.67 -5.12
CA ARG A 124 -33.21 -4.76 -4.54
C ARG A 124 -34.33 -4.47 -5.55
N THR A 125 -33.98 -4.10 -6.78
CA THR A 125 -34.96 -3.80 -7.84
C THR A 125 -35.82 -5.01 -8.19
N GLU A 126 -35.24 -6.21 -8.26
CA GLU A 126 -35.99 -7.46 -8.47
C GLU A 126 -37.00 -7.72 -7.33
N MET A 127 -36.59 -7.51 -6.07
CA MET A 127 -37.48 -7.66 -4.92
C MET A 127 -38.63 -6.64 -4.93
N GLU A 128 -38.36 -5.39 -5.30
CA GLU A 128 -39.38 -4.34 -5.46
C GLU A 128 -40.39 -4.70 -6.56
N GLN A 129 -39.92 -5.24 -7.69
CA GLN A 129 -40.80 -5.69 -8.79
C GLN A 129 -41.68 -6.88 -8.39
N LEU A 130 -41.11 -7.85 -7.66
CA LEU A 130 -41.85 -9.00 -7.15
C LEU A 130 -42.91 -8.57 -6.13
N GLU A 131 -42.58 -7.64 -5.24
CA GLU A 131 -43.52 -7.09 -4.26
C GLU A 131 -44.67 -6.33 -4.94
N ALA A 132 -44.37 -5.47 -5.93
CA ALA A 132 -45.38 -4.77 -6.70
C ALA A 132 -46.34 -5.73 -7.42
N THR A 133 -45.81 -6.76 -8.07
CA THR A 133 -46.62 -7.80 -8.75
C THR A 133 -47.53 -8.52 -7.75
N TRP A 134 -47.00 -8.90 -6.59
CA TRP A 134 -47.77 -9.57 -5.54
C TRP A 134 -48.89 -8.68 -4.96
N LEU A 135 -48.64 -7.39 -4.79
CA LEU A 135 -49.65 -6.42 -4.35
C LEU A 135 -50.78 -6.26 -5.38
N ASP A 136 -50.46 -6.22 -6.68
CA ASP A 136 -51.45 -6.15 -7.76
C ASP A 136 -52.33 -7.40 -7.81
N GLU A 137 -51.75 -8.59 -7.62
CA GLU A 137 -52.49 -9.85 -7.52
C GLU A 137 -53.46 -9.84 -6.32
N LEU A 138 -52.99 -9.42 -5.15
CA LEU A 138 -53.82 -9.29 -3.95
C LEU A 138 -54.96 -8.29 -4.13
N ALA A 139 -54.69 -7.15 -4.77
CA ALA A 139 -55.70 -6.14 -5.08
C ALA A 139 -56.79 -6.71 -5.99
N THR A 140 -56.39 -7.47 -7.03
CA THR A 140 -57.30 -8.13 -7.97
C THR A 140 -58.17 -9.18 -7.27
N LEU A 141 -57.59 -10.02 -6.42
CA LEU A 141 -58.33 -11.02 -5.64
C LEU A 141 -59.35 -10.37 -4.69
N LYS A 142 -58.94 -9.31 -3.98
CA LYS A 142 -59.82 -8.55 -3.07
C LYS A 142 -60.95 -7.84 -3.82
N PHE A 143 -60.71 -7.38 -5.04
CA PHE A 143 -61.73 -6.77 -5.89
C PHE A 143 -62.75 -7.83 -6.34
N ARG A 144 -62.29 -8.95 -6.91
CA ARG A 144 -63.18 -10.06 -7.34
C ARG A 144 -64.01 -10.64 -6.19
N GLY A 145 -63.42 -10.76 -5.00
CA GLY A 145 -64.14 -11.20 -3.80
C GLY A 145 -65.27 -10.27 -3.37
N ARG A 146 -65.24 -8.98 -3.75
CA ARG A 146 -66.33 -8.03 -3.50
C ARG A 146 -67.41 -8.05 -4.57
N GLU A 147 -67.11 -8.46 -5.81
CA GLU A 147 -68.11 -8.64 -6.87
C GLU A 147 -68.95 -9.92 -6.69
N ASN A 148 -68.35 -10.99 -6.16
CA ASN A 148 -69.03 -12.26 -5.90
C ASN A 148 -69.87 -12.28 -4.60
N GLY A 149 -69.98 -11.13 -3.90
CA GLY A 149 -70.84 -10.95 -2.74
C GLY A 149 -72.13 -10.24 -3.10
N TRP A 150 -73.08 -10.99 -3.67
CA TRP A 150 -74.52 -10.68 -3.71
C TRP A 150 -75.29 -11.93 -3.25
#